data_AF-A0A9D8E8J1-F1
#
_entry.id   AF-A0A9D8E8J1-F1
#
_cell.length_a   1.000
_cell.length_b   1.000
_cell.length_c   1.000
_cell.angle_alpha   90.00
_cell.angle_beta   90.00
_cell.angle_gamma   90.00
#
_symmetry.space_group_name_H-M   'P 1'
#
loop_
_entity.id
_entity.type
_entity.pdbx_description
1 polymer ?
#
loop_
_entity_poly.entity_id
_entity_poly.type
_entity_poly.pdbx_seq_one_letter_code
_entity_poly.pdbx_strand_id
1 'polypeptide(L)'
;MAKNCVECGKEIKEQTDSPYCGKCDEKLDRQFEVVEDNILIYKELMPNEIEVLNKFEKEDVVDLYIRVFDKFKSEGDFTPEQASVLNTLKTTFAISESEAGSQRIVEFKDEIINKAVKKDTCIDCGKKLQEDFNYCPYCGYKVVL
;
A
#
# COMPACT_ATOMS: atom_id res chain seq x y z
N MET A 1 -16.96 10.54 -27.80
CA MET A 1 -15.53 10.51 -28.15
C MET A 1 -15.00 9.14 -27.76
N ALA A 2 -14.24 8.48 -28.63
CA ALA A 2 -13.54 7.26 -28.26
C ALA A 2 -12.49 7.60 -27.20
N LYS A 3 -12.52 6.92 -26.06
CA LYS A 3 -11.54 7.09 -24.99
C LYS A 3 -10.60 5.88 -24.99
N ASN A 4 -9.33 6.10 -24.66
CA ASN A 4 -8.34 5.03 -24.60
C ASN A 4 -8.08 4.66 -23.13
N CYS A 5 -7.89 3.37 -22.88
CA CYS A 5 -7.54 2.84 -21.57
C CYS A 5 -6.18 3.39 -21.12
N VAL A 6 -6.14 3.98 -19.93
CA VAL A 6 -4.91 4.56 -19.36
C VAL A 6 -3.83 3.49 -19.11
N GLU A 7 -4.24 2.26 -18.77
CA GLU A 7 -3.31 1.16 -18.47
C GLU A 7 -2.69 0.50 -19.71
N CYS A 8 -3.46 0.29 -20.79
CA CYS A 8 -3.00 -0.48 -21.95
C CYS A 8 -3.13 0.21 -23.31
N GLY A 9 -3.64 1.44 -23.35
CA GLY A 9 -3.79 2.25 -24.57
C GLY A 9 -4.90 1.80 -25.53
N LYS A 10 -5.60 0.68 -25.25
CA LYS A 10 -6.69 0.18 -26.09
C LYS A 10 -7.90 1.11 -26.06
N GLU A 11 -8.58 1.25 -27.19
CA GLU A 11 -9.85 1.95 -27.29
C GLU A 11 -10.91 1.26 -26.40
N ILE A 12 -11.56 2.05 -25.54
CA ILE A 12 -12.70 1.63 -24.74
C ILE A 12 -13.96 1.88 -25.58
N LYS A 13 -14.60 0.78 -25.98
CA LYS A 13 -15.82 0.79 -26.80
C LYS A 13 -17.10 0.81 -25.97
N GLU A 14 -16.98 0.61 -24.67
CA GLU A 14 -18.08 0.52 -23.72
C GLU A 14 -18.43 1.90 -23.18
N GLN A 15 -19.72 2.13 -22.90
CA GLN A 15 -20.17 3.34 -22.21
C GLN A 15 -19.96 3.16 -20.71
N THR A 16 -18.79 3.58 -20.24
CA THR A 16 -18.37 3.52 -18.83
C THR A 16 -17.72 4.84 -18.44
N ASP A 17 -17.69 5.16 -17.15
CA ASP A 17 -16.91 6.28 -16.62
C ASP A 17 -15.49 5.86 -16.23
N SER A 18 -15.21 4.55 -16.11
CA SER A 18 -13.87 4.03 -15.78
C SER A 18 -12.80 4.48 -16.79
N PRO A 19 -11.62 4.91 -16.34
CA PRO A 19 -10.50 5.22 -17.22
C PRO A 19 -9.84 3.96 -17.83
N TYR A 20 -10.28 2.76 -17.44
CA TYR A 20 -9.74 1.48 -17.87
C TYR A 20 -10.70 0.71 -18.79
N CYS A 21 -10.15 -0.17 -19.64
CA CYS A 21 -10.97 -1.15 -20.34
C CYS A 21 -11.30 -2.30 -19.38
N GLY A 22 -12.42 -3.01 -19.59
CA GLY A 22 -12.87 -4.05 -18.65
C GLY A 22 -11.82 -5.13 -18.28
N LYS A 23 -10.90 -5.47 -19.20
CA LYS A 23 -9.79 -6.40 -18.89
C LYS A 23 -8.73 -5.81 -17.96
N CYS A 24 -8.45 -4.53 -18.09
CA CYS A 24 -7.50 -3.84 -17.21
C CYS A 24 -8.14 -3.56 -15.86
N ASP A 25 -9.43 -3.18 -15.86
CA ASP A 25 -10.27 -3.01 -14.67
C ASP A 25 -10.23 -4.29 -13.81
N GLU A 26 -10.65 -5.43 -14.37
CA GLU A 26 -10.65 -6.72 -13.68
C GLU A 26 -9.25 -7.14 -13.18
N LYS A 27 -8.19 -6.77 -13.91
CA LYS A 27 -6.82 -7.04 -13.48
C LYS A 27 -6.44 -6.16 -12.29
N LEU A 28 -6.76 -4.88 -12.33
CA LEU A 28 -6.48 -3.94 -11.25
C LEU A 28 -7.23 -4.35 -9.99
N ASP A 29 -8.50 -4.73 -10.08
CA ASP A 29 -9.30 -5.20 -8.94
C ASP A 29 -8.63 -6.37 -8.23
N ARG A 30 -8.18 -7.36 -8.99
CA ARG A 30 -7.40 -8.49 -8.42
C ARG A 30 -6.08 -8.05 -7.80
N GLN A 31 -5.41 -7.04 -8.37
CA GLN A 31 -4.20 -6.50 -7.76
C GLN A 31 -4.51 -5.80 -6.44
N PHE A 32 -5.63 -5.08 -6.34
CA PHE A 32 -6.09 -4.46 -5.11
C PHE A 32 -6.36 -5.50 -4.01
N GLU A 33 -7.07 -6.58 -4.35
CA GLU A 33 -7.32 -7.71 -3.42
C GLU A 33 -6.01 -8.31 -2.92
N VAL A 34 -5.03 -8.54 -3.81
CA VAL A 34 -3.71 -9.05 -3.44
C VAL A 34 -2.96 -8.10 -2.51
N VAL A 35 -3.07 -6.79 -2.72
CA VAL A 35 -2.48 -5.78 -1.82
C VAL A 35 -3.10 -5.88 -0.42
N GLU A 36 -4.42 -5.99 -0.33
CA GLU A 36 -5.11 -6.16 0.96
C GLU A 36 -4.64 -7.44 1.67
N ASP A 37 -4.60 -8.58 0.97
CA ASP A 37 -4.12 -9.83 1.52
C ASP A 37 -2.67 -9.73 2.02
N ASN A 38 -1.78 -9.13 1.22
CA ASN A 38 -0.38 -8.95 1.58
C ASN A 38 -0.21 -8.07 2.83
N ILE A 39 -0.94 -6.96 2.91
CA ILE A 39 -0.97 -6.11 4.10
C ILE A 39 -1.40 -6.92 5.32
N LEU A 40 -2.46 -7.73 5.20
CA LEU A 40 -3.02 -8.49 6.31
C LEU A 40 -2.13 -9.65 6.76
N ILE A 41 -1.41 -10.29 5.83
CA ILE A 41 -0.54 -11.45 6.09
C ILE A 41 0.84 -11.00 6.56
N TYR A 42 1.50 -10.11 5.80
CA TYR A 42 2.89 -9.73 6.04
C TYR A 42 3.02 -8.51 6.95
N LYS A 43 1.93 -7.77 7.18
CA LYS A 43 1.92 -6.52 7.97
C LYS A 43 2.89 -5.49 7.40
N GLU A 44 3.03 -5.48 6.08
CA GLU A 44 3.92 -4.60 5.33
C GLU A 44 3.19 -4.05 4.11
N LEU A 45 3.64 -2.88 3.63
CA LEU A 45 3.14 -2.25 2.42
C LEU A 45 4.33 -1.87 1.54
N MET A 46 4.43 -2.48 0.37
CA MET A 46 5.56 -2.34 -0.54
C MET A 46 5.36 -1.17 -1.53
N PRO A 47 6.44 -0.56 -2.06
CA PRO A 47 6.31 0.57 -2.99
C PRO A 47 5.49 0.27 -4.24
N ASN A 48 5.62 -0.92 -4.82
CA ASN A 48 4.82 -1.36 -5.98
C ASN A 48 3.34 -1.54 -5.64
N GLU A 49 3.00 -1.86 -4.39
CA GLU A 49 1.62 -1.96 -3.92
C GLU A 49 1.01 -0.57 -3.76
N ILE A 50 1.80 0.41 -3.28
CA ILE A 50 1.40 1.82 -3.27
C ILE A 50 1.13 2.32 -4.70
N GLU A 51 1.94 1.94 -5.68
CA GLU A 51 1.69 2.25 -7.09
C GLU A 51 0.37 1.66 -7.61
N VAL A 52 -0.01 0.46 -7.17
CA VAL A 52 -1.32 -0.13 -7.48
C VAL A 52 -2.43 0.70 -6.85
N LEU A 53 -2.35 1.00 -5.55
CA LEU A 53 -3.37 1.76 -4.82
C LEU A 53 -3.56 3.18 -5.39
N ASN A 54 -2.51 3.82 -5.92
CA ASN A 54 -2.60 5.12 -6.60
C ASN A 54 -3.47 5.11 -7.88
N LYS A 55 -3.83 3.94 -8.40
CA LYS A 55 -4.69 3.79 -9.58
C LYS A 55 -6.18 3.77 -9.25
N PHE A 56 -6.54 3.70 -7.97
CA PHE A 56 -7.90 3.63 -7.46
C PHE A 56 -8.39 4.98 -6.95
N GLU A 57 -9.71 5.09 -6.76
CA GLU A 57 -10.29 6.28 -6.16
C GLU A 57 -9.89 6.36 -4.68
N LYS A 58 -9.80 7.58 -4.16
CA LYS A 58 -9.42 7.79 -2.75
C LYS A 58 -10.37 7.05 -1.80
N GLU A 59 -11.66 7.03 -2.14
CA GLU A 59 -12.70 6.36 -1.34
C GLU A 59 -12.40 4.86 -1.18
N ASP A 60 -11.98 4.16 -2.24
CA ASP A 60 -11.59 2.74 -2.18
C ASP A 60 -10.41 2.51 -1.22
N VAL A 61 -9.42 3.40 -1.26
CA VAL A 61 -8.23 3.31 -0.40
C VAL A 61 -8.56 3.64 1.05
N VAL A 62 -9.51 4.56 1.30
CA VAL A 62 -10.05 4.84 2.64
C VAL A 62 -10.75 3.59 3.18
N ASP A 63 -11.57 2.92 2.37
CA ASP A 63 -12.25 1.69 2.77
C ASP A 63 -11.27 0.57 3.10
N LEU A 64 -10.22 0.40 2.30
CA LEU A 64 -9.11 -0.51 2.61
C LEU A 64 -8.46 -0.16 3.95
N TYR A 65 -8.13 1.11 4.17
CA TYR A 65 -7.53 1.56 5.43
C TYR A 65 -8.41 1.20 6.64
N ILE A 66 -9.71 1.42 6.54
CA ILE A 66 -10.68 1.09 7.61
C ILE A 66 -10.68 -0.42 7.88
N ARG A 67 -10.75 -1.25 6.82
CA ARG A 67 -10.73 -2.72 6.96
C ARG A 67 -9.44 -3.21 7.61
N VAL A 68 -8.29 -2.71 7.15
CA VAL A 68 -6.97 -3.05 7.71
C VAL A 68 -6.88 -2.63 9.18
N PHE A 69 -7.30 -1.41 9.50
CA PHE A 69 -7.32 -0.90 10.88
C PHE A 69 -8.17 -1.78 11.78
N ASP A 70 -9.42 -2.04 11.42
CA ASP A 70 -10.35 -2.82 12.23
C ASP A 70 -9.84 -4.26 12.41
N LYS A 71 -9.23 -4.85 11.36
CA LYS A 71 -8.61 -6.16 11.42
C LYS A 71 -7.41 -6.19 12.37
N PHE A 72 -6.47 -5.26 12.25
CA PHE A 72 -5.32 -5.17 13.15
C PHE A 72 -5.75 -4.92 14.59
N LYS A 73 -6.76 -4.05 14.79
CA LYS A 73 -7.27 -3.76 16.14
C LYS A 73 -7.93 -4.98 16.78
N SER A 74 -8.57 -5.85 15.98
CA SER A 74 -9.14 -7.10 16.47
C SER A 74 -8.10 -8.12 16.95
N GLU A 75 -6.84 -7.98 16.51
CA GLU A 75 -5.71 -8.83 16.94
C GLU A 75 -5.11 -8.36 18.29
N GLY A 76 -5.43 -7.14 18.74
CA GLY A 76 -5.01 -6.60 20.03
C GLY A 76 -4.43 -5.19 19.94
N ASP A 77 -3.31 -4.98 20.63
CA ASP A 77 -2.55 -3.74 20.52
C ASP A 77 -1.68 -3.76 19.26
N PHE A 78 -1.53 -2.62 18.61
CA PHE A 78 -0.81 -2.52 17.34
C PHE A 78 0.68 -2.81 17.52
N THR A 79 1.22 -3.70 16.68
CA THR A 79 2.66 -3.92 16.55
C THR A 79 3.32 -2.75 15.80
N PRO A 80 4.65 -2.59 15.90
CA PRO A 80 5.40 -1.63 15.06
C PRO A 80 5.12 -1.73 13.57
N GLU A 81 4.99 -2.95 13.04
CA GLU A 81 4.77 -3.22 11.62
C GLU A 81 3.36 -2.78 11.19
N GLN A 82 2.35 -3.16 11.99
CA GLN A 82 0.96 -2.74 11.78
C GLN A 82 0.82 -1.20 11.86
N ALA A 83 1.45 -0.59 12.86
CA ALA A 83 1.50 0.86 13.02
C ALA A 83 2.15 1.55 11.82
N SER A 84 3.24 0.98 11.30
CA SER A 84 3.93 1.48 10.10
C SER A 84 3.00 1.48 8.89
N VAL A 85 2.30 0.37 8.62
CA VAL A 85 1.37 0.28 7.48
C VAL A 85 0.25 1.31 7.59
N LEU A 86 -0.37 1.44 8.76
CA LEU A 86 -1.44 2.41 8.98
C LEU A 86 -0.96 3.85 8.79
N ASN A 87 0.23 4.19 9.30
CA ASN A 87 0.82 5.51 9.08
C ASN A 87 1.16 5.74 7.60
N THR A 88 1.71 4.75 6.89
CA THR A 88 2.00 4.87 5.45
C THR A 88 0.73 5.11 4.65
N LEU A 89 -0.32 4.29 4.82
CA LEU A 89 -1.60 4.49 4.14
C LEU A 89 -2.19 5.87 4.44
N LYS A 90 -2.25 6.25 5.73
CA LYS A 90 -2.78 7.56 6.14
C LYS A 90 -2.03 8.71 5.47
N THR A 91 -0.71 8.69 5.52
CA THR A 91 0.13 9.80 5.06
C THR A 91 0.21 9.87 3.53
N THR A 92 0.43 8.73 2.86
CA THR A 92 0.54 8.65 1.40
C THR A 92 -0.76 9.07 0.71
N PHE A 93 -1.91 8.66 1.25
CA PHE A 93 -3.21 8.95 0.64
C PHE A 93 -3.95 10.10 1.33
N ALA A 94 -3.29 10.83 2.23
CA ALA A 94 -3.87 11.96 2.98
C ALA A 94 -5.26 11.64 3.57
N ILE A 95 -5.36 10.48 4.22
CA ILE A 95 -6.60 10.00 4.85
C ILE A 95 -6.86 10.82 6.11
N SER A 96 -8.04 11.42 6.18
CA SER A 96 -8.45 12.31 7.25
C SER A 96 -9.43 11.65 8.23
N GLU A 97 -9.62 12.28 9.39
CA GLU A 97 -10.60 11.84 10.38
C GLU A 97 -12.03 11.88 9.87
N SER A 98 -12.37 12.84 8.99
CA SER A 98 -13.68 12.93 8.37
C SER A 98 -13.99 11.75 7.45
N GLU A 99 -12.96 11.07 6.93
CA GLU A 99 -13.09 9.94 6.01
C GLU A 99 -13.08 8.60 6.75
N ALA A 100 -12.11 8.39 7.65
CA ALA A 100 -11.94 7.11 8.35
C ALA A 100 -12.62 7.05 9.74
N GLY A 101 -13.02 8.20 10.28
CA GLY A 101 -13.47 8.39 11.66
C GLY A 101 -12.31 8.66 12.62
N SER A 102 -12.49 9.60 13.55
CA SER A 102 -11.45 10.04 14.49
C SER A 102 -10.84 8.92 15.33
N GLN A 103 -11.59 7.86 15.63
CA GLN A 103 -11.10 6.69 16.37
C GLN A 103 -10.09 5.83 15.59
N ARG A 104 -10.03 5.96 14.26
CA ARG A 104 -9.16 5.17 13.38
C ARG A 104 -7.89 5.90 12.99
N ILE A 105 -7.88 7.23 13.09
CA ILE A 105 -6.69 8.03 12.80
C ILE A 105 -5.77 8.02 14.02
N VAL A 106 -4.81 7.10 14.00
CA VAL A 106 -3.80 6.98 15.06
C VAL A 106 -2.46 7.44 14.51
N GLU A 107 -1.83 8.41 15.17
CA GLU A 107 -0.44 8.79 14.89
C GLU A 107 0.50 7.97 15.77
N PHE A 108 1.11 6.96 15.17
CA PHE A 108 2.17 6.21 15.84
C PHE A 108 3.47 7.00 15.75
N LYS A 109 4.18 7.14 16.88
CA LYS A 109 5.46 7.85 16.94
C LYS A 109 6.56 7.05 16.24
N ASP A 110 7.52 7.75 15.64
CA ASP A 110 8.68 7.16 14.96
C ASP A 110 9.48 6.19 15.85
N GLU A 111 9.53 6.42 17.16
CA GLU A 111 10.18 5.52 18.13
C GLU A 111 9.60 4.09 18.13
N ILE A 112 8.31 3.96 17.83
CA ILE A 112 7.63 2.67 17.72
C ILE A 112 7.91 2.05 16.36
N ILE A 113 7.89 2.84 15.29
CA ILE A 113 8.06 2.41 13.89
C ILE A 113 9.50 1.97 13.59
N ASN A 114 10.50 2.64 14.16
CA ASN A 114 11.92 2.33 13.95
C ASN A 114 12.32 0.91 14.36
N LYS A 115 11.49 0.21 15.17
CA LYS A 115 11.69 -1.22 15.45
C LYS A 115 11.40 -2.13 14.23
N ALA A 116 10.55 -1.71 13.31
CA ALA A 116 10.23 -2.42 12.07
C ALA A 116 11.31 -2.27 10.98
N VAL A 117 12.17 -1.24 11.08
CA VAL A 117 13.17 -0.88 10.06
C VAL A 117 14.45 -1.73 10.14
N LYS A 118 14.58 -2.63 11.13
CA LYS A 118 15.61 -3.68 11.12
C LYS A 118 15.28 -4.79 10.10
N LYS A 119 15.07 -4.43 8.83
CA LYS A 119 14.93 -5.39 7.74
C LYS A 119 16.31 -5.75 7.23
N ASP A 120 16.79 -6.88 7.69
CA ASP A 120 17.94 -7.61 7.18
C ASP A 120 17.70 -8.13 5.74
N THR A 121 16.81 -7.53 4.95
CA THR A 121 16.40 -8.02 3.62
C THR A 121 16.06 -6.85 2.68
N CYS A 122 16.58 -6.89 1.46
CA CYS A 122 16.35 -5.88 0.43
C CYS A 122 14.92 -6.01 -0.14
N ILE A 123 14.16 -4.92 -0.12
CA ILE A 123 12.77 -4.88 -0.61
C ILE A 123 12.63 -5.04 -2.13
N ASP A 124 13.70 -4.77 -2.90
CA ASP A 124 13.67 -4.86 -4.36
C ASP A 124 14.04 -6.26 -4.89
N CYS A 125 15.05 -6.90 -4.28
CA CYS A 125 15.55 -8.19 -4.76
C CYS A 125 15.36 -9.36 -3.78
N GLY A 126 14.83 -9.11 -2.59
CA GLY A 126 14.56 -10.12 -1.56
C GLY A 126 15.80 -10.76 -0.92
N LYS A 127 17.00 -10.22 -1.16
CA LYS A 127 18.25 -10.76 -0.60
C LYS A 127 18.54 -10.22 0.79
N LYS A 128 19.09 -11.09 1.63
CA LYS A 128 19.48 -10.75 3.00
C LYS A 128 20.58 -9.69 3.03
N LEU A 129 20.32 -8.55 3.67
CA LEU A 129 21.26 -7.46 3.92
C LEU A 129 21.82 -7.61 5.34
N GLN A 130 23.14 -7.59 5.49
CA GLN A 130 23.74 -7.34 6.80
C GLN A 130 23.58 -5.85 7.12
N GLU A 131 23.40 -5.48 8.39
CA GLU A 131 23.11 -4.11 8.80
C GLU A 131 24.15 -3.10 8.23
N ASP A 132 23.72 -1.84 8.01
CA ASP A 132 24.54 -0.68 7.58
C ASP A 132 24.96 -0.56 6.10
N PHE A 133 24.17 -1.08 5.14
CA PHE A 133 24.37 -0.72 3.72
C PHE A 133 23.43 0.38 3.26
N ASN A 134 23.98 1.46 2.68
CA ASN A 134 23.19 2.51 2.00
C ASN A 134 22.59 2.05 0.65
N TYR A 135 23.13 0.97 0.08
CA TYR A 135 22.71 0.38 -1.18
C TYR A 135 22.81 -1.14 -1.09
N CYS A 136 21.81 -1.85 -1.61
CA CYS A 136 21.84 -3.29 -1.69
C CYS A 136 23.04 -3.73 -2.54
N PRO A 137 24.00 -4.50 -1.99
CA PRO A 137 25.20 -4.90 -2.73
C PRO A 137 24.88 -5.87 -3.88
N TYR A 138 23.66 -6.38 -3.96
CA TYR A 138 23.26 -7.37 -4.94
C TYR A 138 22.48 -6.81 -6.13
N CYS A 139 21.65 -5.79 -5.92
CA CYS A 139 20.85 -5.18 -7.00
C CYS A 139 21.09 -3.68 -7.17
N GLY A 140 21.83 -3.03 -6.27
CA GLY A 140 22.10 -1.59 -6.31
C GLY A 140 20.93 -0.73 -5.84
N TYR A 141 19.81 -1.31 -5.40
CA TYR A 141 18.68 -0.57 -4.83
C TYR A 141 19.12 0.22 -3.61
N LYS A 142 18.77 1.50 -3.53
CA LYS A 142 19.12 2.35 -2.39
C LYS A 142 18.32 1.90 -1.17
N VAL A 143 19.04 1.38 -0.18
CA VAL A 143 18.44 0.97 1.09
C VAL A 143 18.35 2.24 1.92
N VAL A 144 17.18 2.86 1.91
CA VAL A 144 16.89 4.02 2.74
C VAL A 144 16.70 3.48 4.16
N LEU A 145 17.77 3.53 4.96
CA LEU A 145 17.74 3.33 6.41
C LEU A 145 16.99 4.47 7.09
#